data_AF-A0A822H7D3-F1
#
_entry.id   AF-A0A822H7D3-F1
#
_cell.length_a   1.000
_cell.length_b   1.000
_cell.length_c   1.000
_cell.angle_alpha   90.00
_cell.angle_beta   90.00
_cell.angle_gamma   90.00
#
_symmetry.space_group_name_H-M   'P 1'
#
loop_
_entity.id
_entity.type
_entity.pdbx_description
1 polymer ?
#
loop_
_entity_poly.entity_id
_entity_poly.type
_entity_poly.pdbx_seq_one_letter_code
_entity_poly.pdbx_strand_id
1 'polypeptide(L)'
;SNEDPIENALQQVPTCTSGDRPRQRRLLTNFQAWSHLAEQYNLQYWISYGTLVGYVQRRGLLPHDHDIDVTMMTDDTPQLINISRMNFSTDYEIKVQPQWHIVGDTHRSYFREQGINFVAPNARFIHRKTRYHVDIFPAYDFNPLYANKSIEDKQSENLTIYNTKYNWLSYPRSWTYPLKTC
;
A
#
# COMPACT_ATOMS: atom_id res chain seq x y z
N SER A 1 -3.84 -14.90 -26.11
CA SER A 1 -3.52 -16.11 -25.33
C SER A 1 -4.16 -15.96 -23.97
N ASN A 2 -4.88 -16.99 -23.49
CA ASN A 2 -5.49 -17.05 -22.16
C ASN A 2 -4.44 -17.50 -21.12
N GLU A 3 -3.34 -16.78 -21.00
CA GLU A 3 -2.35 -17.09 -19.96
C GLU A 3 -2.72 -16.35 -18.67
N ASP A 4 -2.69 -17.08 -17.55
CA ASP A 4 -2.88 -16.52 -16.22
C ASP A 4 -1.82 -15.42 -15.98
N PRO A 5 -2.22 -14.15 -15.75
CA PRO A 5 -1.29 -13.05 -15.58
C PRO A 5 -0.33 -13.27 -14.40
N ILE A 6 -0.74 -14.03 -13.37
CA ILE A 6 0.10 -14.37 -12.23
C ILE A 6 1.20 -15.34 -12.67
N GLU A 7 0.86 -16.41 -13.37
CA GLU A 7 1.87 -17.38 -13.82
C GLU A 7 2.87 -16.74 -14.80
N ASN A 8 2.41 -15.82 -15.64
CA ASN A 8 3.28 -15.04 -16.52
C ASN A 8 4.24 -14.12 -15.74
N ALA A 9 3.75 -13.42 -14.71
CA ALA A 9 4.61 -12.61 -13.85
C ALA A 9 5.63 -13.47 -13.08
N LEU A 10 5.24 -14.67 -12.63
CA LEU A 10 6.10 -15.58 -11.87
C LEU A 10 7.31 -16.09 -12.67
N GLN A 11 7.21 -16.19 -14.00
CA GLN A 11 8.33 -16.59 -14.86
C GLN A 11 9.54 -15.64 -14.74
N GLN A 12 9.31 -14.37 -14.42
CA GLN A 12 10.35 -13.35 -14.30
C GLN A 12 10.91 -13.23 -12.87
N VAL A 13 10.32 -13.94 -11.91
CA VAL A 13 10.73 -13.89 -10.49
C VAL A 13 11.57 -15.14 -10.16
N PRO A 14 12.86 -14.96 -9.82
CA PRO A 14 13.72 -16.04 -9.37
C PRO A 14 13.23 -16.71 -8.08
N THR A 15 13.62 -17.96 -7.89
CA THR A 15 13.42 -18.73 -6.66
C THR A 15 14.75 -19.25 -6.15
N CYS A 16 15.00 -19.11 -4.85
CA CYS A 16 16.16 -19.62 -4.13
C CYS A 16 15.82 -20.89 -3.32
N THR A 17 14.59 -20.96 -2.80
CA THR A 17 14.10 -22.09 -2.00
C THR A 17 12.77 -22.62 -2.53
N SER A 18 12.41 -23.85 -2.15
CA SER A 18 11.12 -24.45 -2.52
C SER A 18 9.90 -23.68 -1.99
N GLY A 19 10.08 -22.89 -0.91
CA GLY A 19 9.02 -22.05 -0.33
C GLY A 19 8.73 -20.77 -1.13
N ASP A 20 9.59 -20.38 -2.06
CA ASP A 20 9.48 -19.09 -2.74
C ASP A 20 8.31 -19.05 -3.71
N ARG A 21 8.13 -20.08 -4.55
CA ARG A 21 7.07 -20.07 -5.56
C ARG A 21 5.66 -19.99 -4.93
N PRO A 22 5.32 -20.77 -3.88
CA PRO A 22 4.06 -20.60 -3.17
C PRO A 22 3.90 -19.21 -2.54
N ARG A 23 4.95 -18.63 -1.96
CA ARG A 23 4.93 -17.28 -1.37
C ARG A 23 4.65 -16.22 -2.43
N GLN A 24 5.45 -16.19 -3.51
CA GLN A 24 5.34 -15.24 -4.61
C GLN A 24 3.97 -15.29 -5.27
N ARG A 25 3.44 -16.50 -5.51
CA ARG A 25 2.08 -16.67 -6.05
C ARG A 25 1.04 -16.04 -5.14
N ARG A 26 1.10 -16.31 -3.82
CA ARG A 26 0.16 -15.72 -2.85
C ARG A 26 0.25 -14.20 -2.80
N LEU A 27 1.45 -13.62 -2.90
CA LEU A 27 1.63 -12.17 -2.97
C LEU A 27 0.94 -11.57 -4.20
N LEU A 28 1.17 -12.15 -5.38
CA LEU A 28 0.55 -11.69 -6.63
C LEU A 28 -0.97 -11.90 -6.64
N THR A 29 -1.47 -13.03 -6.14
CA THR A 29 -2.92 -13.27 -5.99
C THR A 29 -3.54 -12.24 -5.04
N ASN A 30 -2.88 -11.94 -3.91
CA ASN A 30 -3.36 -10.95 -2.96
C ASN A 30 -3.37 -9.53 -3.56
N PHE A 31 -2.34 -9.19 -4.35
CA PHE A 31 -2.27 -7.91 -5.05
C PHE A 31 -3.31 -7.78 -6.17
N GLN A 32 -3.57 -8.85 -6.92
CA GLN A 32 -4.63 -8.86 -7.93
C GLN A 32 -6.01 -8.64 -7.28
N ALA A 33 -6.29 -9.30 -6.15
CA ALA A 33 -7.53 -9.08 -5.41
C ALA A 33 -7.66 -7.65 -4.87
N TRP A 34 -6.57 -7.06 -4.39
CA TRP A 34 -6.52 -5.64 -4.04
C TRP A 34 -6.81 -4.74 -5.25
N SER A 35 -6.19 -5.01 -6.41
CA SER A 35 -6.39 -4.24 -7.64
C SER A 35 -7.87 -4.23 -8.07
N HIS A 36 -8.52 -5.40 -8.08
CA HIS A 36 -9.94 -5.49 -8.41
C HIS A 36 -10.83 -4.73 -7.39
N LEU A 37 -10.51 -4.80 -6.10
CA LEU A 37 -11.21 -4.02 -5.08
C LEU A 37 -11.04 -2.52 -5.34
N ALA A 38 -9.80 -2.09 -5.60
CA ALA A 38 -9.50 -0.70 -5.86
C ALA A 38 -10.24 -0.17 -7.09
N GLU A 39 -10.29 -0.94 -8.18
CA GLU A 39 -11.08 -0.62 -9.37
C GLU A 39 -12.59 -0.52 -9.04
N GLN A 40 -13.13 -1.51 -8.33
CA GLN A 40 -14.56 -1.56 -7.98
C GLN A 40 -15.01 -0.35 -7.16
N TYR A 41 -14.16 0.14 -6.25
CA TYR A 41 -14.46 1.26 -5.37
C TYR A 41 -13.78 2.57 -5.79
N ASN A 42 -13.17 2.63 -6.98
CA ASN A 42 -12.46 3.80 -7.50
C ASN A 42 -11.40 4.36 -6.51
N LEU A 43 -10.64 3.46 -5.88
CA LEU A 43 -9.54 3.81 -4.99
C LEU A 43 -8.29 4.11 -5.81
N GLN A 44 -7.75 5.32 -5.68
CA GLN A 44 -6.47 5.67 -6.29
C GLN A 44 -5.32 5.21 -5.41
N TYR A 45 -4.39 4.45 -5.99
CA TYR A 45 -3.18 4.00 -5.31
C TYR A 45 -2.04 3.87 -6.33
N TRP A 46 -0.81 3.74 -5.82
CA TRP A 46 0.35 3.33 -6.60
C TRP A 46 1.21 2.36 -5.80
N ILE A 47 1.97 1.51 -6.49
CA ILE A 47 2.94 0.62 -5.83
C ILE A 47 4.13 1.42 -5.28
N SER A 48 4.70 0.96 -4.18
CA SER A 48 5.74 1.70 -3.45
C SER A 48 6.81 0.76 -2.87
N TYR A 49 7.84 1.33 -2.23
CA TYR A 49 8.90 0.60 -1.53
C TYR A 49 9.48 -0.60 -2.30
N GLY A 50 9.58 -1.78 -1.66
CA GLY A 50 10.16 -2.98 -2.25
C GLY A 50 9.38 -3.45 -3.49
N THR A 51 8.05 -3.32 -3.44
CA THR A 51 7.16 -3.68 -4.55
C THR A 51 7.48 -2.87 -5.81
N LEU A 52 7.64 -1.54 -5.69
CA LEU A 52 8.00 -0.68 -6.81
C LEU A 52 9.41 -1.00 -7.34
N VAL A 53 10.38 -1.24 -6.45
CA VAL A 53 11.75 -1.60 -6.84
C VAL A 53 11.77 -2.90 -7.63
N GLY A 54 11.06 -3.94 -7.17
CA GLY A 54 10.90 -5.19 -7.91
C GLY A 54 10.31 -4.95 -9.29
N TYR A 55 9.20 -4.22 -9.36
CA TYR A 55 8.52 -3.96 -10.63
C TYR A 55 9.42 -3.23 -11.63
N VAL A 56 10.10 -2.16 -11.21
CA VAL A 56 11.00 -1.39 -12.09
C VAL A 56 12.21 -2.22 -12.52
N GLN A 57 12.82 -2.97 -11.60
CA GLN A 57 14.04 -3.72 -11.90
C GLN A 57 13.79 -4.92 -12.82
N ARG A 58 12.66 -5.63 -12.63
CA ARG A 58 12.45 -6.96 -13.24
C ARG A 58 10.99 -7.29 -13.58
N ARG A 59 10.11 -6.28 -13.63
CA ARG A 59 8.67 -6.42 -13.96
C ARG A 59 7.95 -7.49 -13.12
N GLY A 60 8.36 -7.63 -11.86
CA GLY A 60 7.82 -8.63 -10.94
C GLY A 60 8.25 -8.33 -9.50
N LEU A 61 8.07 -9.29 -8.60
CA LEU A 61 8.49 -9.15 -7.20
C LEU A 61 10.02 -9.25 -7.06
N LEU A 62 10.57 -8.68 -6.00
CA LEU A 62 11.89 -9.13 -5.56
C LEU A 62 11.78 -10.58 -5.08
N PRO A 63 12.82 -11.43 -5.29
CA PRO A 63 12.74 -12.85 -4.94
C PRO A 63 12.37 -13.10 -3.48
N HIS A 64 12.82 -12.22 -2.59
CA HIS A 64 12.69 -12.29 -1.14
C HIS A 64 11.57 -11.40 -0.58
N ASP A 65 10.68 -10.84 -1.41
CA ASP A 65 9.52 -10.10 -0.90
C ASP A 65 8.63 -11.02 -0.05
N HIS A 66 8.07 -10.42 1.02
CA HIS A 66 7.18 -11.08 1.98
C HIS A 66 5.80 -10.42 2.07
N ASP A 67 5.65 -9.23 1.50
CA ASP A 67 4.48 -8.37 1.47
C ASP A 67 4.42 -7.59 0.14
N ILE A 68 3.35 -6.81 -0.02
CA ILE A 68 3.15 -5.89 -1.13
C ILE A 68 2.85 -4.53 -0.53
N ASP A 69 3.52 -3.50 -1.01
CA ASP A 69 3.35 -2.13 -0.53
C ASP A 69 2.69 -1.26 -1.58
N VAL A 70 1.55 -0.68 -1.22
CA VAL A 70 0.91 0.39 -1.97
C VAL A 70 0.86 1.65 -1.14
N THR A 71 0.78 2.79 -1.80
CA THR A 71 0.57 4.08 -1.16
C THR A 71 -0.74 4.69 -1.65
N MET A 72 -1.46 5.36 -0.74
CA MET A 72 -2.69 6.10 -1.00
C MET A 72 -2.62 7.47 -0.30
N MET A 73 -3.40 8.45 -0.78
CA MET A 73 -3.56 9.70 -0.05
C MET A 73 -4.23 9.42 1.31
N THR A 74 -3.75 10.05 2.37
CA THR A 74 -4.32 9.84 3.72
C THR A 74 -5.81 10.22 3.78
N ASP A 75 -6.23 11.19 2.96
CA ASP A 75 -7.62 11.64 2.84
C ASP A 75 -8.58 10.57 2.28
N ASP A 76 -8.05 9.52 1.64
CA ASP A 76 -8.83 8.39 1.14
C ASP A 76 -9.01 7.29 2.21
N THR A 77 -8.34 7.40 3.35
CA THR A 77 -8.45 6.42 4.46
C THR A 77 -9.90 6.25 4.98
N PRO A 78 -10.72 7.30 5.11
CA PRO A 78 -12.14 7.16 5.45
C PRO A 78 -12.94 6.25 4.51
N GLN A 79 -12.59 6.22 3.22
CA GLN A 79 -13.24 5.32 2.26
C GLN A 79 -12.91 3.85 2.57
N LEU A 80 -11.66 3.55 2.95
CA LEU A 80 -11.27 2.22 3.42
C LEU A 80 -12.03 1.81 4.69
N ILE A 81 -12.28 2.74 5.61
CA ILE A 81 -13.10 2.49 6.80
C ILE A 81 -14.52 2.10 6.39
N ASN A 82 -15.14 2.83 5.47
CA ASN A 82 -16.47 2.50 4.98
C ASN A 82 -16.51 1.10 4.33
N ILE A 83 -15.55 0.79 3.46
CA ILE A 83 -15.46 -0.53 2.80
C ILE A 83 -15.22 -1.64 3.83
N SER A 84 -14.34 -1.44 4.81
CA SER A 84 -14.04 -2.45 5.86
C SER A 84 -15.26 -2.85 6.70
N ARG A 85 -16.26 -1.97 6.80
CA ARG A 85 -17.52 -2.24 7.52
C ARG A 85 -18.55 -2.96 6.64
N MET A 86 -18.30 -3.08 5.35
CA MET A 86 -19.14 -3.81 4.40
C MET A 86 -18.71 -5.27 4.30
N ASN A 87 -19.65 -6.15 3.96
CA ASN A 87 -19.33 -7.53 3.60
C ASN A 87 -18.91 -7.62 2.11
N PHE A 88 -17.80 -6.99 1.75
CA PHE A 88 -17.33 -6.94 0.35
C PHE A 88 -16.69 -8.26 -0.12
N SER A 89 -16.29 -9.15 0.81
CA SER A 89 -15.66 -10.42 0.49
C SER A 89 -15.72 -11.41 1.66
N THR A 90 -15.86 -12.70 1.33
CA THR A 90 -15.72 -13.82 2.28
C THR A 90 -14.27 -14.20 2.55
N ASP A 91 -13.36 -13.88 1.63
CA ASP A 91 -11.94 -14.30 1.69
C ASP A 91 -11.01 -13.20 2.18
N TYR A 92 -11.43 -11.94 2.03
CA TYR A 92 -10.61 -10.77 2.34
C TYR A 92 -11.24 -9.89 3.42
N GLU A 93 -10.38 -9.16 4.13
CA GLU A 93 -10.74 -8.12 5.08
C GLU A 93 -9.83 -6.90 4.90
N ILE A 94 -10.35 -5.72 5.20
CA ILE A 94 -9.53 -4.52 5.37
C ILE A 94 -9.44 -4.23 6.85
N LYS A 95 -8.23 -4.04 7.35
CA LYS A 95 -7.97 -3.60 8.72
C LYS A 95 -7.34 -2.21 8.67
N VAL A 96 -8.03 -1.22 9.23
CA VAL A 96 -7.55 0.16 9.32
C VAL A 96 -6.93 0.39 10.69
N GLN A 97 -5.78 1.06 10.74
CA GLN A 97 -5.10 1.42 11.99
C GLN A 97 -5.98 2.45 12.74
N PRO A 98 -6.39 2.21 14.02
CA PRO A 98 -7.35 3.07 14.72
C PRO A 98 -6.94 4.54 14.91
N GLN A 99 -5.64 4.79 14.91
CA GLN A 99 -4.96 6.08 15.03
C GLN A 99 -4.40 6.57 13.69
N TRP A 100 -4.96 6.16 12.54
CA TRP A 100 -4.49 6.56 11.20
C TRP A 100 -4.41 8.09 11.00
N HIS A 101 -5.22 8.86 11.75
CA HIS A 101 -5.23 10.32 11.75
C HIS A 101 -3.99 10.94 12.43
N ILE A 102 -3.29 10.17 13.27
CA ILE A 102 -1.99 10.57 13.81
C ILE A 102 -0.99 10.47 12.67
N VAL A 103 -0.42 11.59 12.27
CA VAL A 103 0.55 11.65 11.19
C VAL A 103 1.81 10.89 11.57
N GLY A 104 2.21 9.97 10.70
CA GLY A 104 3.37 9.14 10.91
C GLY A 104 3.17 8.01 11.92
N ASP A 105 4.23 7.26 12.25
CA ASP A 105 4.13 6.03 13.03
C ASP A 105 4.55 6.19 14.50
N THR A 106 5.39 7.17 14.80
CA THR A 106 6.10 7.32 16.09
C THR A 106 5.18 7.42 17.31
N HIS A 107 3.99 7.98 17.15
CA HIS A 107 3.01 8.16 18.24
C HIS A 107 1.83 7.16 18.14
N ARG A 108 1.88 6.22 17.20
CA ARG A 108 0.86 5.20 17.04
C ARG A 108 1.20 3.98 17.90
N SER A 109 0.15 3.31 18.36
CA SER A 109 0.21 2.09 19.17
C SER A 109 -0.23 0.87 18.37
N TYR A 110 0.24 -0.30 18.79
CA TYR A 110 -0.28 -1.58 18.31
C TYR A 110 -1.60 -1.91 19.00
N PHE A 111 -2.59 -2.39 18.23
CA PHE A 111 -3.89 -2.85 18.76
C PHE A 111 -4.03 -4.35 18.50
N ARG A 112 -3.16 -5.15 19.15
CA ARG A 112 -2.99 -6.58 18.87
C ARG A 112 -4.26 -7.41 19.12
N GLU A 113 -5.06 -7.02 20.12
CA GLU A 113 -6.35 -7.67 20.42
C GLU A 113 -7.36 -7.52 19.27
N GLN A 114 -7.24 -6.45 18.49
CA GLN A 114 -8.04 -6.20 17.28
C GLN A 114 -7.36 -6.79 16.03
N GLY A 115 -6.22 -7.46 16.20
CA GLY A 115 -5.36 -7.99 15.15
C GLY A 115 -4.73 -6.90 14.27
N ILE A 116 -4.47 -5.71 14.84
CA ILE A 116 -3.66 -4.64 14.25
C ILE A 116 -2.25 -4.75 14.82
N ASN A 117 -1.38 -5.42 14.07
CA ASN A 117 0.03 -5.66 14.42
C ASN A 117 1.00 -4.75 13.63
N PHE A 118 0.52 -3.58 13.22
CA PHE A 118 1.25 -2.59 12.43
C PHE A 118 0.93 -1.17 12.91
N VAL A 119 1.86 -0.24 12.69
CA VAL A 119 1.72 1.17 13.07
C VAL A 119 1.97 2.12 11.90
N ALA A 120 2.89 1.80 11.00
CA ALA A 120 3.25 2.68 9.90
C ALA A 120 2.22 2.74 8.76
N PRO A 121 1.72 1.61 8.21
CA PRO A 121 0.61 1.65 7.26
C PRO A 121 -0.66 2.21 7.90
N ASN A 122 -1.47 2.93 7.12
CA ASN A 122 -2.80 3.34 7.56
C ASN A 122 -3.78 2.15 7.53
N ALA A 123 -3.57 1.18 6.64
CA ALA A 123 -4.40 0.00 6.56
C ALA A 123 -3.65 -1.21 5.99
N ARG A 124 -4.26 -2.39 6.14
CA ARG A 124 -3.88 -3.62 5.47
C ARG A 124 -5.09 -4.25 4.78
N PHE A 125 -4.92 -4.65 3.52
CA PHE A 125 -5.84 -5.56 2.84
C PHE A 125 -5.34 -7.00 3.01
N ILE A 126 -6.11 -7.85 3.69
CA ILE A 126 -5.62 -9.12 4.23
C ILE A 126 -6.47 -10.28 3.72
N HIS A 127 -5.81 -11.33 3.23
CA HIS A 127 -6.46 -12.62 3.01
C HIS A 127 -6.71 -13.31 4.36
N ARG A 128 -7.97 -13.60 4.68
CA ARG A 128 -8.43 -14.10 5.98
C ARG A 128 -7.73 -15.39 6.43
N LYS A 129 -7.62 -16.37 5.53
CA LYS A 129 -6.99 -17.68 5.79
C LYS A 129 -5.46 -17.67 5.80
N THR A 130 -4.82 -17.08 4.78
CA THR A 130 -3.36 -17.17 4.61
C THR A 130 -2.60 -16.07 5.35
N ARG A 131 -3.28 -14.99 5.74
CA ARG A 131 -2.73 -13.79 6.39
C ARG A 131 -1.74 -12.98 5.55
N TYR A 132 -1.59 -13.31 4.27
CA TYR A 132 -0.90 -12.46 3.30
C TYR A 132 -1.66 -11.14 3.17
N HIS A 133 -0.93 -10.05 3.01
CA HIS A 133 -1.51 -8.72 3.01
C HIS A 133 -0.85 -7.79 1.99
N VAL A 134 -1.58 -6.75 1.63
CA VAL A 134 -1.06 -5.54 1.01
C VAL A 134 -1.00 -4.47 2.10
N ASP A 135 0.18 -3.92 2.37
CA ASP A 135 0.37 -2.76 3.22
C ASP A 135 -0.03 -1.49 2.46
N ILE A 136 -0.89 -0.67 3.08
CA ILE A 136 -1.42 0.57 2.51
C ILE A 136 -0.83 1.74 3.29
N PHE A 137 0.25 2.31 2.76
CA PHE A 137 0.96 3.44 3.36
C PHE A 137 0.28 4.78 3.04
N PRO A 138 0.27 5.72 3.98
CA PRO A 138 -0.24 7.06 3.73
C PRO A 138 0.77 7.94 2.97
N ALA A 139 0.26 8.73 2.05
CA ALA A 139 0.88 9.94 1.56
C ALA A 139 0.12 11.17 2.05
N TYR A 140 0.84 12.26 2.23
CA TYR A 140 0.35 13.54 2.73
C TYR A 140 0.61 14.63 1.68
N ASP A 141 -0.29 15.58 1.58
CA ASP A 141 -0.12 16.82 0.79
C ASP A 141 0.54 17.93 1.62
N PHE A 142 1.23 17.58 2.70
CA PHE A 142 2.03 18.50 3.51
C PHE A 142 3.23 17.76 4.10
N ASN A 143 4.29 18.50 4.47
CA ASN A 143 5.41 17.94 5.20
C ASN A 143 5.21 18.11 6.71
N PRO A 144 5.14 17.02 7.50
CA PRO A 144 4.84 17.10 8.93
C PRO A 144 5.89 17.82 9.77
N LEU A 145 7.14 17.93 9.29
CA LEU A 145 8.19 18.70 9.98
C LEU A 145 7.96 20.20 9.92
N TYR A 146 7.18 20.68 8.94
CA TYR A 146 7.00 22.10 8.67
C TYR A 146 5.54 22.58 8.81
N ALA A 147 4.62 21.68 9.20
CA ALA A 147 3.18 21.94 9.26
C ALA A 147 2.74 23.07 10.23
N ASN A 148 3.63 23.52 11.14
CA ASN A 148 3.38 24.68 12.00
C ASN A 148 3.65 26.05 11.33
N LYS A 149 4.00 26.09 10.04
CA LYS A 149 4.12 27.33 9.26
C LYS A 149 2.91 27.46 8.32
N SER A 150 1.94 28.28 8.74
CA SER A 150 0.72 28.71 8.04
C SER A 150 -0.18 27.60 7.46
N ILE A 151 -1.30 27.41 8.14
CA ILE A 151 -2.49 26.60 7.77
C ILE A 151 -3.17 27.09 6.46
N GLU A 152 -2.61 28.09 5.76
CA GLU A 152 -3.24 28.74 4.60
C GLU A 152 -2.85 28.18 3.23
N ASP A 153 -1.81 27.34 3.10
CA ASP A 153 -1.51 26.68 1.82
C ASP A 153 -2.28 25.36 1.68
N LYS A 154 -3.59 25.49 1.45
CA LYS A 154 -4.39 24.39 0.91
C LYS A 154 -3.85 24.04 -0.48
N GLN A 155 -3.37 22.80 -0.60
CA GLN A 155 -2.73 22.17 -1.75
C GLN A 155 -1.25 22.54 -1.93
N SER A 156 -0.39 21.93 -1.11
CA SER A 156 1.01 21.77 -1.49
C SER A 156 1.08 21.05 -2.83
N GLU A 157 1.87 21.57 -3.76
CA GLU A 157 2.24 20.84 -4.97
C GLU A 157 3.12 19.62 -4.67
N ASN A 158 3.50 19.38 -3.40
CA ASN A 158 4.32 18.26 -2.99
C ASN A 158 3.50 17.11 -2.37
N LEU A 159 3.93 15.90 -2.70
CA LEU A 159 3.55 14.67 -2.03
C LEU A 159 4.63 14.33 -1.00
N THR A 160 4.22 13.96 0.21
CA THR A 160 5.11 13.56 1.29
C THR A 160 4.79 12.15 1.76
N ILE A 161 5.82 11.31 1.84
CA ILE A 161 5.75 9.93 2.34
C ILE A 161 6.87 9.66 3.34
N TYR A 162 6.81 8.53 4.04
CA TYR A 162 8.00 8.00 4.70
C TYR A 162 8.92 7.30 3.70
N ASN A 163 10.23 7.47 3.85
CA ASN A 163 11.19 6.59 3.18
C ASN A 163 11.45 5.31 3.98
N THR A 164 12.32 4.43 3.49
CA THR A 164 12.66 3.15 4.14
C THR A 164 13.33 3.28 5.51
N LYS A 165 13.73 4.49 5.91
CA LYS A 165 14.28 4.82 7.23
C LYS A 165 13.29 5.60 8.11
N TYR A 166 12.02 5.65 7.73
CA TYR A 166 10.98 6.43 8.41
C TYR A 166 11.29 7.93 8.53
N ASN A 167 12.06 8.47 7.58
CA ASN A 167 12.26 9.91 7.44
C ASN A 167 11.25 10.47 6.43
N TRP A 168 10.77 11.68 6.69
CA TRP A 168 9.89 12.40 5.77
C TRP A 168 10.62 12.74 4.47
N LEU A 169 10.04 12.32 3.35
CA LEU A 169 10.49 12.65 2.01
C LEU A 169 9.37 13.37 1.28
N SER A 170 9.64 14.59 0.81
CA SER A 170 8.70 15.37 0.00
C SER A 170 9.25 15.55 -1.41
N TYR A 171 8.39 15.43 -2.41
CA TYR A 171 8.71 15.66 -3.81
C TYR A 171 7.47 16.21 -4.55
N PRO A 172 7.62 16.85 -5.71
CA PRO A 172 6.47 17.35 -6.45
C PRO A 172 5.48 16.24 -6.78
N ARG A 173 4.20 16.45 -6.48
CA ARG A 173 3.08 15.55 -6.78
C ARG A 173 3.02 15.22 -8.26
N SER A 174 3.42 16.16 -9.12
CA SER A 174 3.53 15.97 -10.57
C SER A 174 4.50 14.86 -11.00
N TRP A 175 5.43 14.45 -10.14
CA TRP A 175 6.34 13.33 -10.40
C TRP A 175 5.69 11.95 -10.19
N THR A 176 4.60 11.89 -9.41
CA THR A 176 3.83 10.66 -9.17
C THR A 176 2.56 10.63 -9.99
N TYR A 177 1.84 11.76 -10.03
CA TYR A 177 0.66 11.95 -10.85
C TYR A 177 1.00 12.90 -11.99
N PRO A 178 1.06 12.46 -13.25
CA PRO A 178 1.06 13.41 -14.34
C PRO A 178 -0.27 14.19 -14.27
N LEU A 179 -0.23 15.44 -13.82
CA LEU A 179 -1.39 16.33 -13.68
C LEU A 179 -2.01 16.73 -15.03
N LYS A 180 -1.43 16.22 -16.13
CA LYS A 180 -1.92 16.34 -17.49
C LYS A 180 -1.75 14.97 -18.16
N THR A 181 -2.82 14.43 -18.70
CA THR A 181 -2.75 13.38 -19.72
C THR A 181 -2.13 13.99 -20.97
N CYS A 182 -1.08 13.38 -21.49
CA CYS A 182 -0.56 13.72 -22.82
C CYS A 182 -1.62 13.48 -23.91
#